data_AF-A0A9E2BDQ4-F1
#
_entry.id   AF-A0A9E2BDQ4-F1
#
_cell.length_a   1.000
_cell.length_b   1.000
_cell.length_c   1.000
_cell.angle_alpha   90.00
_cell.angle_beta   90.00
_cell.angle_gamma   90.00
#
_symmetry.space_group_name_H-M   'P 1'
#
loop_
_entity.id
_entity.type
_entity.pdbx_description
1 polymer ?
#
loop_
_entity_poly.entity_id
_entity_poly.type
_entity_poly.pdbx_seq_one_letter_code
_entity_poly.pdbx_strand_id
1 'polypeptide(L)'
;MAEQLYSPVWYRVASLKPALRAHTKIHRHMYRGAAWFVIQDLAAGRVHRFSPSAYRIIAMLDGKRRVNDIWQAVDDELGDHAPTQDDIV
;
A
#
# COMPACT_ATOMS: atom_id res chain seq x y z
N MET A 1 14.94 9.37 -12.94
CA MET A 1 13.83 9.11 -13.88
C MET A 1 12.57 9.53 -13.17
N ALA A 2 11.71 10.35 -13.76
CA ALA A 2 10.46 10.72 -13.12
C ALA A 2 9.55 9.49 -13.15
N GLU A 3 9.32 8.86 -12.01
CA GLU A 3 8.31 7.82 -11.86
C GLU A 3 6.96 8.46 -12.21
N GLN A 4 6.22 7.84 -13.13
CA GLN A 4 4.95 8.38 -13.58
C GLN A 4 3.97 8.24 -12.42
N LEU A 5 3.43 9.38 -11.96
CA LEU A 5 2.45 9.40 -10.87
C LEU A 5 1.23 8.51 -11.18
N TYR A 6 0.87 8.40 -12.47
CA TYR A 6 -0.28 7.68 -12.96
C TYR A 6 0.11 6.40 -13.73
N SER A 7 -0.63 5.32 -13.48
CA SER A 7 -0.42 4.03 -14.13
C SER A 7 -1.42 3.82 -15.28
N PRO A 8 -0.99 3.34 -16.47
CA PRO A 8 -1.90 3.09 -17.59
C PRO A 8 -2.91 1.96 -17.32
N VAL A 9 -2.66 1.12 -16.30
CA VAL A 9 -3.56 0.03 -15.91
C VAL A 9 -4.42 0.36 -14.69
N TRP A 10 -4.36 1.60 -14.18
CA TRP A 10 -5.09 2.04 -12.99
C TRP A 10 -6.59 1.74 -13.06
N TYR A 11 -7.20 1.85 -14.25
CA TYR A 11 -8.62 1.55 -14.46
C TYR A 11 -9.04 0.14 -14.02
N ARG A 12 -8.10 -0.83 -13.97
CA ARG A 12 -8.36 -2.20 -13.50
C ARG A 12 -8.41 -2.32 -11.98
N VAL A 13 -7.68 -1.45 -11.28
CA VAL A 13 -7.44 -1.55 -9.83
C VAL A 13 -8.22 -0.48 -9.05
N ALA A 14 -8.38 0.72 -9.63
CA ALA A 14 -8.98 1.89 -9.01
C ALA A 14 -10.34 1.64 -8.33
N SER A 15 -11.15 0.76 -8.91
CA SER A 15 -12.52 0.49 -8.44
C SER A 15 -12.60 -0.62 -7.40
N LEU A 16 -11.52 -1.39 -7.18
CA LEU A 16 -11.46 -2.52 -6.25
C LEU A 16 -11.58 -2.06 -4.80
N LYS A 17 -12.11 -2.93 -3.95
CA LYS A 17 -12.26 -2.69 -2.50
C LYS A 17 -11.53 -3.79 -1.72
N PRO A 18 -10.19 -3.79 -1.69
CA PRO A 18 -9.44 -4.83 -1.03
C PRO A 18 -9.56 -4.71 0.50
N ALA A 19 -9.47 -5.86 1.17
CA ALA A 19 -9.40 -5.98 2.61
C ALA A 19 -8.18 -6.83 2.97
N LEU A 20 -7.50 -6.48 4.07
CA LEU A 20 -6.51 -7.38 4.65
C LEU A 20 -7.19 -8.65 5.17
N ARG A 21 -6.51 -9.79 4.97
CA ARG A 21 -7.01 -11.07 5.49
C ARG A 21 -6.89 -11.07 7.02
N ALA A 22 -7.85 -11.68 7.71
CA ALA A 22 -7.88 -11.69 9.18
C ALA A 22 -6.65 -12.33 9.85
N HIS A 23 -5.97 -13.25 9.15
CA HIS A 23 -4.76 -13.92 9.65
C HIS A 23 -3.46 -13.20 9.26
N THR A 24 -3.57 -12.01 8.66
CA THR A 24 -2.41 -11.21 8.28
C THR A 24 -1.87 -10.46 9.50
N LYS A 25 -0.57 -10.60 9.77
CA LYS A 25 0.12 -9.83 10.82
C LYS A 25 1.04 -8.79 10.19
N ILE A 26 1.01 -7.58 10.72
CA ILE A 26 1.90 -6.49 10.29
C ILE A 26 2.94 -6.24 11.38
N HIS A 27 4.21 -6.24 10.99
CA HIS A 27 5.35 -5.97 11.86
C HIS A 27 6.12 -4.76 11.33
N ARG A 28 6.40 -3.78 12.20
CA ARG A 28 7.27 -2.64 11.89
C ARG A 28 8.69 -2.96 12.29
N HIS A 29 9.61 -2.91 11.34
CA HIS A 29 11.04 -3.17 11.53
C HIS A 29 11.83 -1.90 11.22
N MET A 30 12.78 -1.53 12.07
CA MET A 30 13.72 -0.45 11.80
C MET A 30 15.01 -1.03 11.24
N TYR A 31 15.42 -0.58 10.06
CA TYR A 31 16.67 -1.00 9.44
C TYR A 31 17.48 0.22 9.03
N ARG A 32 18.67 0.39 9.63
CA ARG A 32 19.58 1.53 9.37
C ARG A 32 18.89 2.90 9.44
N GLY A 33 18.00 3.07 10.43
CA GLY A 33 17.24 4.31 10.62
C GLY A 33 16.00 4.46 9.74
N ALA A 34 15.76 3.57 8.78
CA ALA A 34 14.56 3.56 7.95
C ALA A 34 13.51 2.58 8.49
N ALA A 35 12.25 3.01 8.56
CA ALA A 35 11.13 2.13 8.89
C ALA A 35 10.76 1.26 7.69
N TRP A 36 10.57 -0.02 7.93
CA TRP A 36 10.06 -0.99 6.96
C TRP A 36 8.91 -1.76 7.58
N PHE A 37 7.90 -2.05 6.79
CA PHE A 37 6.74 -2.80 7.25
C PHE A 37 6.74 -4.18 6.60
N VAL A 38 6.51 -5.21 7.40
CA VAL A 38 6.48 -6.60 6.95
C VAL A 38 5.10 -7.15 7.22
N ILE A 39 4.46 -7.65 6.18
CA ILE A 39 3.17 -8.32 6.26
C ILE A 39 3.40 -9.81 6.10
N GLN A 40 2.97 -10.56 7.10
CA GLN A 40 3.01 -12.02 7.09
C GLN A 40 1.60 -12.55 6.86
N ASP A 41 1.41 -13.23 5.74
CA ASP A 41 0.26 -14.10 5.51
C ASP A 41 0.60 -15.47 6.10
N LEU A 42 0.09 -15.74 7.29
CA LEU A 42 0.33 -16.99 8.01
C LEU A 42 -0.36 -18.21 7.36
N ALA A 43 -1.40 -18.00 6.55
CA ALA A 43 -2.10 -19.09 5.88
C ALA A 43 -1.36 -19.54 4.62
N ALA A 44 -0.75 -18.60 3.89
CA ALA A 44 0.01 -18.88 2.68
C ALA A 44 1.53 -19.04 2.91
N GLY A 45 2.02 -18.75 4.13
CA GLY A 45 3.46 -18.73 4.43
C GLY A 45 4.22 -17.63 3.67
N ARG A 46 3.53 -16.58 3.23
CA ARG A 46 4.11 -15.50 2.42
C ARG A 46 4.45 -14.29 3.28
N VAL A 47 5.56 -13.66 2.93
CA VAL A 47 6.04 -12.45 3.60
C VAL A 47 6.27 -11.37 2.56
N HIS A 48 5.66 -10.21 2.76
CA HIS A 48 5.81 -9.06 1.89
C HIS A 48 6.38 -7.88 2.68
N ARG A 49 7.35 -7.18 2.10
CA ARG A 49 7.97 -6.00 2.72
C ARG A 49 7.54 -4.76 1.96
N PHE A 50 7.21 -3.70 2.71
CA PHE A 50 6.68 -2.45 2.19
C PHE A 50 7.43 -1.26 2.77
N SER A 51 7.48 -0.18 1.99
CA SER A 51 7.91 1.14 2.45
C SER A 51 6.87 1.73 3.42
N PRO A 52 7.24 2.78 4.17
CA PRO A 52 6.27 3.51 5.00
C PRO A 52 5.10 4.11 4.22
N SER A 53 5.34 4.61 3.00
CA SER A 53 4.30 5.17 2.12
C SER A 53 3.31 4.09 1.67
N ALA A 54 3.81 2.93 1.23
CA ALA A 54 2.97 1.78 0.88
C ALA A 54 2.18 1.24 2.11
N TYR A 55 2.77 1.27 3.31
CA TYR A 55 2.06 0.88 4.52
C TYR A 55 0.82 1.74 4.79
N ARG A 56 0.82 3.04 4.46
CA ARG A 56 -0.35 3.91 4.65
C ARG A 56 -1.53 3.45 3.80
N ILE A 57 -1.29 3.08 2.54
CA ILE A 57 -2.30 2.48 1.67
C ILE A 57 -2.82 1.19 2.31
N ILE A 58 -1.90 0.30 2.72
CA ILE A 58 -2.27 -1.02 3.25
C ILE A 58 -3.09 -0.94 4.54
N ALA A 59 -2.75 -0.01 5.44
CA ALA A 59 -3.47 0.22 6.68
C ALA A 59 -4.92 0.70 6.46
N MET A 60 -5.24 1.22 5.27
CA MET A 60 -6.58 1.66 4.90
C MET A 60 -7.42 0.62 4.16
N LEU A 61 -6.86 -0.56 3.86
CA LEU A 61 -7.58 -1.62 3.15
C LEU A 61 -8.58 -2.33 4.10
N ASP A 62 -9.82 -1.88 4.06
CA ASP A 62 -10.91 -2.32 4.94
C ASP A 62 -12.04 -3.06 4.21
N GLY A 63 -11.93 -3.28 2.90
CA GLY A 63 -12.96 -3.89 2.07
C GLY A 63 -14.15 -3.00 1.72
N LYS A 64 -14.14 -1.73 2.15
CA LYS A 64 -15.25 -0.78 1.94
C LYS A 64 -14.86 0.36 1.00
N ARG A 65 -13.66 0.92 1.20
CA ARG A 65 -13.11 2.02 0.38
C ARG A 65 -12.52 1.48 -0.92
N ARG A 66 -12.62 2.27 -2.00
CA ARG A 66 -11.98 1.91 -3.27
C ARG A 66 -10.48 2.21 -3.22
N VAL A 67 -9.68 1.49 -4.00
CA VAL A 67 -8.24 1.78 -4.11
C VAL A 67 -7.99 3.23 -4.52
N ASN A 68 -8.80 3.79 -5.42
CA ASN A 68 -8.66 5.20 -5.80
C ASN A 68 -8.86 6.16 -4.62
N ASP A 69 -9.92 5.97 -3.83
CA ASP A 69 -10.22 6.82 -2.69
C ASP A 69 -9.12 6.74 -1.63
N ILE A 70 -8.56 5.54 -1.44
CA ILE A 70 -7.44 5.30 -0.53
C ILE A 70 -6.18 5.99 -1.02
N TRP A 71 -5.84 5.84 -2.31
CA TRP A 71 -4.66 6.47 -2.90
C TRP A 71 -4.75 8.00 -2.82
N GLN A 72 -5.89 8.57 -3.20
CA GLN A 72 -6.11 10.01 -3.16
C GLN A 72 -5.98 10.58 -1.74
N ALA A 73 -6.51 9.87 -0.73
CA ALA A 73 -6.33 10.25 0.66
C ALA A 73 -4.87 10.21 1.13
N VAL A 74 -4.06 9.26 0.64
CA VAL A 74 -2.62 9.21 0.95
C VAL A 74 -1.86 10.30 0.20
N ASP A 75 -2.21 10.55 -1.06
CA ASP A 75 -1.64 11.61 -1.89
C ASP A 75 -1.84 12.97 -1.24
N ASP A 76 -3.07 13.24 -0.78
CA ASP A 76 -3.43 14.46 -0.04
C ASP A 76 -2.67 14.58 1.31
N GLU A 77 -2.36 13.45 1.99
CA GLU A 77 -1.64 13.44 3.28
C GLU A 77 -0.12 13.60 3.12
N LEU A 78 0.46 12.96 2.10
CA LEU A 78 1.92 12.80 1.97
C LEU A 78 2.57 13.64 0.87
N GLY A 79 1.79 14.19 -0.08
CA GLY A 79 2.30 14.97 -1.21
C GLY A 79 3.44 14.25 -1.95
N ASP A 80 4.60 14.90 -2.05
CA ASP A 80 5.80 14.36 -2.71
C ASP A 80 6.33 13.02 -2.14
N HIS A 81 5.85 12.61 -0.97
CA HIS A 81 6.19 11.33 -0.34
C HIS A 81 5.13 10.24 -0.52
N ALA A 82 4.04 10.55 -1.22
CA ALA A 82 3.01 9.58 -1.56
C ALA A 82 3.55 8.51 -2.53
N PRO A 83 3.04 7.27 -2.44
CA PRO A 83 3.35 6.26 -3.44
C PRO A 83 2.69 6.60 -4.77
N THR A 84 3.37 6.30 -5.88
CA THR A 84 2.80 6.42 -7.23
C THR A 84 1.75 5.33 -7.46
N GLN A 85 0.94 5.46 -8.52
CA GLN A 85 0.02 4.38 -8.90
C GLN A 85 0.75 3.09 -9.30
N ASP A 86 1.94 3.19 -9.89
CA ASP A 86 2.75 2.02 -10.25
C ASP A 86 3.30 1.29 -9.01
N ASP A 87 3.48 1.98 -7.88
CA ASP A 87 3.86 1.35 -6.60
C ASP A 87 2.73 0.49 -5.99
N ILE A 88 1.49 0.63 -6.49
CA ILE A 88 0.29 -0.03 -5.95
C ILE A 88 -0.15 -1.22 -6.81
N VAL A 89 0.14 -1.21 -8.10
CA VAL A 89 -0.36 -2.18 -9.11
C VAL A 89 0.37 -3.53 -9.05
#